data_AF-A0AA43A1C0-F1
#
_entry.id   AF-A0AA43A1C0-F1
#
_cell.length_a   1.000
_cell.length_b   1.000
_cell.length_c   1.000
_cell.angle_alpha   90.00
_cell.angle_beta   90.00
_cell.angle_gamma   90.00
#
_symmetry.space_group_name_H-M   'P 1'
#
loop_
_entity.id
_entity.type
_entity.pdbx_description
1 polymer ?
#
loop_
_entity_poly.entity_id
_entity_poly.type
_entity_poly.pdbx_seq_one_letter_code
_entity_poly.pdbx_strand_id
1 'polypeptide(L)'
;TKDGEMIEADEVIIAIGERPDLSYVPREWLTDRGMMDVDACNQVVKAKGVFSIGDTVQPGLLTHAIGGGQEAALLINDYLAGKEIEPIVKPEMINQSCLSKELFKPRNRGKFCVTDAKDETLRCLSCGTCRDCTMCLEACPEGAISRVEKEDGTFEYVSDDDVCIGCSVCSGICPCGVWAMEITV
;
A
#
# COMPACT_ATOMS: atom_id res chain seq x y z
N THR A 1 -21.50 7.57 27.95
CA THR A 1 -20.06 7.79 27.65
C THR A 1 -19.23 7.26 28.81
N LYS A 2 -17.90 7.37 28.77
CA LYS A 2 -17.03 6.95 29.89
C LYS A 2 -17.33 7.70 31.20
N ASP A 3 -18.00 8.86 31.11
CA ASP A 3 -18.39 9.71 32.23
C ASP A 3 -19.85 9.48 32.69
N GLY A 4 -20.52 8.43 32.19
CA GLY A 4 -21.89 8.09 32.54
C GLY A 4 -22.98 8.92 31.83
N GLU A 5 -22.59 9.78 30.89
CA GLU A 5 -23.54 10.54 30.06
C GLU A 5 -24.34 9.61 29.14
N MET A 6 -25.64 9.79 29.06
CA MET A 6 -26.49 9.02 28.16
C MET A 6 -26.57 9.73 26.81
N ILE A 7 -26.34 8.99 25.73
CA ILE A 7 -26.49 9.48 24.36
C ILE A 7 -27.80 8.89 23.83
N GLU A 8 -28.72 9.74 23.40
CA GLU A 8 -29.94 9.32 22.71
C GLU A 8 -29.58 8.80 21.31
N ALA A 9 -30.10 7.64 20.95
CA ALA A 9 -29.86 7.01 19.65
C ALA A 9 -31.10 6.21 19.23
N ASP A 10 -31.46 6.29 17.95
CA ASP A 10 -32.51 5.47 17.35
C ASP A 10 -32.05 4.01 17.18
N GLU A 11 -30.76 3.79 16.94
CA GLU A 11 -30.16 2.48 16.74
C GLU A 11 -28.78 2.37 17.40
N VAL A 12 -28.49 1.20 17.96
CA VAL A 12 -27.21 0.88 18.58
C VAL A 12 -26.66 -0.38 17.93
N ILE A 13 -25.54 -0.25 17.21
CA ILE A 13 -24.80 -1.37 16.64
C ILE A 13 -23.67 -1.76 17.60
N ILE A 14 -23.73 -2.98 18.13
CA ILE A 14 -22.72 -3.51 19.04
C ILE A 14 -21.65 -4.22 18.21
N ALA A 15 -20.44 -3.65 18.18
CA ALA A 15 -19.27 -4.30 17.58
C ALA A 15 -18.75 -5.41 18.52
N ILE A 16 -19.33 -6.60 18.42
CA ILE A 16 -18.85 -7.77 19.15
C ILE A 16 -17.45 -8.17 18.66
N GLY A 17 -16.58 -8.53 19.60
CA GLY A 17 -15.28 -9.12 19.27
C GLY A 17 -15.39 -10.58 18.85
N GLU A 18 -14.27 -11.16 18.47
CA GLU A 18 -14.16 -12.57 18.09
C GLU A 18 -13.35 -13.37 19.12
N ARG A 19 -13.53 -14.69 19.09
CA ARG A 19 -12.70 -15.63 19.84
C ARG A 19 -12.53 -16.91 19.02
N PRO A 20 -11.30 -17.41 18.82
CA PRO A 20 -11.10 -18.67 18.11
C PRO A 20 -11.66 -19.83 18.95
N ASP A 21 -12.32 -20.78 18.29
CA ASP A 21 -12.62 -22.08 18.89
C ASP A 21 -11.37 -22.96 18.83
N LEU A 22 -10.79 -23.25 19.99
CA LEU A 22 -9.60 -24.08 20.15
C LEU A 22 -9.89 -25.32 21.02
N SER A 23 -11.16 -25.74 21.08
CA SER A 23 -11.58 -26.90 21.87
C SER A 23 -10.99 -28.24 21.37
N TYR A 24 -10.49 -28.27 20.14
CA TYR A 24 -9.91 -29.44 19.51
C TYR A 24 -8.41 -29.65 19.80
N VAL A 25 -7.72 -28.66 20.39
CA VAL A 25 -6.31 -28.80 20.79
C VAL A 25 -6.17 -29.06 22.29
N PRO A 26 -5.07 -29.71 22.73
CA PRO A 26 -4.81 -29.92 24.15
C PRO A 26 -4.72 -28.59 24.93
N ARG A 27 -5.32 -28.54 26.13
CA ARG A 27 -5.38 -27.32 26.96
C ARG A 27 -4.00 -26.78 27.30
N GLU A 28 -3.01 -27.66 27.43
CA GLU A 28 -1.64 -27.34 27.73
C GLU A 28 -0.92 -26.58 26.61
N TRP A 29 -1.43 -26.61 25.38
CA TRP A 29 -0.92 -25.82 24.24
C TRP A 29 -1.46 -24.38 24.22
N LEU A 30 -2.34 -24.04 25.16
CA LEU A 30 -3.02 -22.76 25.22
C LEU A 30 -2.54 -21.92 26.41
N THR A 31 -2.46 -20.62 26.21
CA THR A 31 -2.24 -19.61 27.25
C THR A 31 -3.41 -19.59 28.24
N ASP A 32 -3.27 -18.87 29.37
CA ASP A 32 -4.36 -18.69 30.33
C ASP A 32 -5.60 -18.01 29.73
N ARG A 33 -5.40 -17.22 28.67
CA ARG A 33 -6.47 -16.56 27.90
C ARG A 33 -7.17 -17.49 26.90
N GLY A 34 -6.69 -18.73 26.75
CA GLY A 34 -7.23 -19.70 25.81
C GLY A 34 -6.86 -19.42 24.37
N MET A 35 -5.72 -18.77 24.13
CA MET A 35 -5.10 -18.59 22.81
C MET A 35 -3.94 -19.57 22.65
N MET A 36 -3.53 -19.88 21.42
CA MET A 36 -2.36 -20.74 21.15
C MET A 36 -1.09 -20.15 21.76
N ASP A 37 -0.37 -20.95 22.55
CA ASP A 37 0.88 -20.57 23.20
C ASP A 37 2.06 -20.90 22.29
N VAL A 38 2.61 -19.87 21.64
CA VAL A 38 3.66 -20.00 20.62
C VAL A 38 4.93 -19.23 21.00
N ASP A 39 6.07 -19.71 20.51
CA ASP A 39 7.35 -19.01 20.60
C ASP A 39 7.50 -17.92 19.54
N ALA A 40 8.68 -17.29 19.49
CA ALA A 40 9.01 -16.24 18.52
C ALA A 40 9.08 -16.74 17.05
N CYS A 41 9.06 -18.06 16.84
CA CYS A 41 9.01 -18.71 15.52
C CYS A 41 7.61 -19.23 15.19
N ASN A 42 6.56 -18.79 15.91
CA ASN A 42 5.19 -19.27 15.77
C ASN A 42 5.01 -20.78 16.03
N GLN A 43 5.99 -21.44 16.65
CA GLN A 43 5.90 -22.84 17.02
C GLN A 43 5.26 -22.97 18.40
N VAL A 44 4.33 -23.92 18.55
CA VAL A 44 3.66 -24.16 19.82
C VAL A 44 4.68 -24.62 20.86
N VAL A 45 4.76 -23.90 21.99
CA VAL A 45 5.83 -24.09 22.99
C VAL A 45 5.89 -25.52 23.51
N LYS A 46 4.73 -26.18 23.65
CA LYS A 46 4.62 -27.56 24.15
C LYS A 46 4.44 -28.62 23.05
N ALA A 47 4.51 -28.24 21.77
CA ALA A 47 4.34 -29.16 20.65
C ALA A 47 5.28 -28.82 19.49
N LYS A 48 6.46 -29.42 19.53
CA LYS A 48 7.48 -29.27 18.48
C LYS A 48 6.92 -29.71 17.12
N GLY A 49 7.12 -28.87 16.10
CA GLY A 49 6.61 -29.10 14.74
C GLY A 49 5.16 -28.68 14.51
N VAL A 50 4.46 -28.20 15.53
CA VAL A 50 3.13 -27.58 15.38
C VAL A 50 3.29 -26.07 15.37
N PHE A 51 2.70 -25.40 14.38
CA PHE A 51 2.78 -23.94 14.24
C PHE A 51 1.38 -23.34 14.27
N SER A 52 1.25 -22.14 14.85
CA SER A 52 -0.02 -21.42 14.92
C SER A 52 0.17 -19.94 14.67
N ILE A 53 -0.74 -19.32 13.92
CA ILE A 53 -0.67 -17.92 13.49
C ILE A 53 -2.06 -17.26 13.45
N GLY A 54 -2.06 -15.94 13.26
CA GLY A 54 -3.29 -15.15 13.13
C GLY A 54 -4.12 -15.13 14.42
N ASP A 55 -5.44 -15.08 14.26
CA ASP A 55 -6.36 -14.86 15.38
C ASP A 55 -6.40 -16.00 16.39
N THR A 56 -5.81 -17.16 16.07
CA THR A 56 -5.61 -18.26 17.02
C THR A 56 -4.56 -17.93 18.10
N VAL A 57 -3.63 -17.02 17.80
CA VAL A 57 -2.58 -16.55 18.71
C VAL A 57 -2.99 -15.19 19.30
N GLN A 58 -3.41 -14.25 18.45
CA GLN A 58 -3.88 -12.93 18.87
C GLN A 58 -4.78 -12.33 17.78
N PRO A 59 -5.95 -11.74 18.12
CA PRO A 59 -6.78 -11.04 17.16
C PRO A 59 -6.02 -9.93 16.43
N GLY A 60 -6.18 -9.85 15.11
CA GLY A 60 -5.46 -8.92 14.26
C GLY A 60 -6.22 -8.46 13.03
N LEU A 61 -5.50 -7.79 12.12
CA LEU A 61 -6.01 -7.47 10.80
C LEU A 61 -5.83 -8.68 9.88
N LEU A 62 -6.61 -8.75 8.81
CA LEU A 62 -6.42 -9.72 7.73
C LEU A 62 -4.96 -9.77 7.24
N THR A 63 -4.31 -8.62 7.14
CA THR A 63 -2.91 -8.51 6.71
C THR A 63 -1.94 -9.16 7.70
N HIS A 64 -2.24 -9.18 9.00
CA HIS A 64 -1.45 -9.90 9.99
C HIS A 64 -1.55 -11.41 9.78
N ALA A 65 -2.74 -11.94 9.50
CA ALA A 65 -2.93 -13.36 9.22
C ALA A 65 -2.20 -13.81 7.94
N ILE A 66 -2.27 -13.00 6.87
CA ILE A 66 -1.55 -13.27 5.61
C ILE A 66 -0.03 -13.26 5.84
N GLY A 67 0.48 -12.23 6.50
CA GLY A 67 1.91 -12.12 6.81
C GLY A 67 2.39 -13.28 7.70
N GLY A 68 1.66 -13.59 8.77
CA GLY A 68 1.96 -14.72 9.65
C GLY A 68 1.93 -16.07 8.92
N GLY A 69 1.02 -16.25 7.97
CA GLY A 69 0.97 -17.46 7.14
C GLY A 69 2.21 -17.62 6.26
N GLN A 70 2.68 -16.53 5.66
CA GLN A 70 3.93 -16.52 4.88
C GLN A 70 5.14 -16.82 5.77
N GLU A 71 5.22 -16.17 6.93
CA GLU A 71 6.28 -16.38 7.93
C GLU A 71 6.33 -17.85 8.39
N ALA A 72 5.17 -18.40 8.79
CA ALA A 72 5.08 -19.79 9.22
C ALA A 72 5.46 -20.77 8.10
N ALA A 73 5.09 -20.50 6.84
CA ALA A 73 5.48 -21.36 5.73
C ALA A 73 7.00 -21.46 5.55
N LEU A 74 7.72 -20.35 5.71
CA LEU A 74 9.20 -20.33 5.66
C LEU A 74 9.81 -21.12 6.82
N LEU A 75 9.29 -20.92 8.03
CA LEU A 75 9.78 -21.59 9.24
C LEU A 75 9.48 -23.09 9.22
N ILE A 76 8.30 -23.49 8.73
CA ILE A 76 7.94 -24.90 8.49
C ILE A 76 8.90 -25.52 7.47
N ASN A 77 9.21 -24.81 6.39
CA ASN A 77 10.15 -25.31 5.39
C ASN A 77 11.55 -25.56 5.99
N ASP A 78 12.08 -24.62 6.76
CA ASP A 78 13.38 -24.78 7.40
C ASP A 78 13.37 -25.90 8.46
N TYR A 79 12.29 -26.00 9.25
CA TYR A 79 12.08 -27.09 10.20
C TYR A 79 12.07 -28.46 9.51
N LEU A 80 11.32 -28.61 8.41
CA LEU A 80 11.24 -29.86 7.64
C LEU A 80 12.56 -30.19 6.93
N ALA A 81 13.35 -29.18 6.57
CA ALA A 81 14.70 -29.35 6.03
C ALA A 81 15.75 -29.70 7.11
N GLY A 82 15.35 -29.80 8.39
CA GLY A 82 16.24 -30.09 9.50
C GLY A 82 17.17 -28.94 9.86
N LYS A 83 16.87 -27.72 9.41
CA LYS A 83 17.59 -26.51 9.80
C LYS A 83 17.08 -26.00 11.14
N GLU A 84 17.91 -25.20 11.80
CA GLU A 84 17.48 -24.41 12.95
C GLU A 84 16.52 -23.31 12.46
N ILE A 85 15.40 -23.15 13.17
CA ILE A 85 14.41 -22.11 12.87
C ILE A 85 14.74 -20.87 13.70
N GLU A 86 14.81 -19.71 13.05
CA GLU A 86 15.11 -18.43 13.68
C GLU A 86 13.92 -17.47 13.51
N PRO A 87 13.63 -16.61 14.51
CA PRO A 87 12.56 -15.63 14.40
C PRO A 87 12.79 -14.68 13.23
N ILE A 88 11.74 -14.47 12.43
CA ILE A 88 11.83 -13.55 11.28
C ILE A 88 11.90 -12.12 11.80
N VAL A 89 12.99 -11.43 11.46
CA VAL A 89 13.19 -10.02 11.79
C VAL A 89 12.36 -9.16 10.85
N LYS A 90 11.36 -8.48 11.41
CA LYS A 90 10.53 -7.54 10.64
C LYS A 90 11.35 -6.30 10.28
N PRO A 91 11.25 -5.81 9.04
CA PRO A 91 11.91 -4.56 8.67
C PRO A 91 11.35 -3.41 9.51
N GLU A 92 12.18 -2.41 9.77
CA GLU A 92 11.72 -1.22 10.46
C GLU A 92 10.59 -0.55 9.68
N MET A 93 9.51 -0.24 10.40
CA MET A 93 8.38 0.46 9.82
C MET A 93 8.84 1.84 9.36
N ILE A 94 8.72 2.11 8.06
CA ILE A 94 8.99 3.44 7.50
C ILE A 94 8.03 4.42 8.16
N ASN A 95 8.58 5.49 8.75
CA ASN A 95 7.75 6.50 9.41
C ASN A 95 6.80 7.11 8.37
N GLN A 96 5.53 7.27 8.73
CA GLN A 96 4.54 7.89 7.85
C GLN A 96 4.93 9.32 7.45
N SER A 97 5.75 10.02 8.25
CA SER A 97 6.32 11.32 7.86
C SER A 97 7.34 11.24 6.72
N CYS A 98 7.98 10.08 6.54
CA CYS A 98 8.89 9.80 5.43
C CYS A 98 8.13 9.39 4.15
N LEU A 99 6.84 9.04 4.27
CA LEU A 99 5.97 8.89 3.12
C LEU A 99 5.63 10.30 2.63
N SER A 100 6.22 10.71 1.50
CA SER A 100 5.84 11.96 0.84
C SER A 100 4.35 11.92 0.54
N LYS A 101 3.57 12.73 1.27
CA LYS A 101 2.16 13.00 0.94
C LYS A 101 2.03 13.95 -0.24
N GLU A 102 3.10 14.70 -0.55
CA GLU A 102 3.17 15.43 -1.81
C GLU A 102 3.29 14.42 -2.94
N LEU A 103 2.41 14.52 -3.94
CA LEU A 103 2.70 14.02 -5.27
C LEU A 103 4.14 14.41 -5.57
N PHE A 104 4.98 13.42 -5.88
CA PHE A 104 6.28 13.69 -6.48
C PHE A 104 6.10 14.79 -7.53
N LYS A 105 6.69 15.98 -7.33
CA LYS A 105 6.53 17.10 -8.26
C LYS A 105 7.14 16.68 -9.59
N PRO A 106 6.32 16.33 -10.59
CA PRO A 106 6.87 15.78 -11.79
C PRO A 106 7.53 16.91 -12.56
N ARG A 107 8.75 16.68 -13.05
CA ARG A 107 9.44 17.64 -13.91
C ARG A 107 9.21 17.27 -15.36
N ASN A 108 8.86 18.26 -16.17
CA ASN A 108 8.77 18.08 -17.62
C ASN A 108 10.18 17.86 -18.19
N ARG A 109 10.37 16.73 -18.88
CA ARG A 109 11.68 16.31 -19.41
C ARG A 109 12.18 17.25 -20.52
N GLY A 110 11.26 17.87 -21.28
CA GLY A 110 11.59 18.84 -22.33
C GLY A 110 12.12 20.18 -21.81
N LYS A 111 11.89 20.49 -20.52
CA LYS A 111 12.39 21.70 -19.85
C LYS A 111 13.41 21.37 -18.76
N PHE A 112 13.99 20.18 -18.80
CA PHE A 112 14.87 19.67 -17.75
C PHE A 112 16.32 20.11 -17.94
N CYS A 113 16.84 20.86 -16.96
CA CYS A 113 18.26 21.19 -16.84
C CYS A 113 18.78 20.63 -15.51
N VAL A 114 19.72 19.69 -15.55
CA VAL A 114 20.41 19.23 -14.34
C VAL A 114 21.40 20.31 -13.92
N THR A 115 21.10 21.02 -12.84
CA THR A 115 22.00 22.03 -12.27
C THR A 115 22.87 21.48 -11.14
N ASP A 116 22.36 20.50 -10.39
CA ASP A 116 23.09 19.76 -9.34
C ASP A 116 22.69 18.28 -9.37
N ALA A 117 23.68 17.39 -9.44
CA ALA A 117 23.47 15.94 -9.43
C ALA A 117 22.99 15.41 -8.08
N LYS A 118 23.19 16.13 -6.97
CA LYS A 118 22.68 15.71 -5.66
C LYS A 118 21.16 15.88 -5.55
N ASP A 119 20.62 16.95 -6.11
CA ASP A 119 19.17 17.18 -6.16
C ASP A 119 18.44 16.07 -6.95
N GLU A 120 19.14 15.44 -7.90
CA GLU A 120 18.61 14.33 -8.70
C GLU A 120 18.21 13.12 -7.84
N THR A 121 18.91 12.89 -6.73
CA THR A 121 18.65 11.76 -5.82
C THR A 121 17.34 11.90 -5.06
N LEU A 122 16.80 13.13 -4.96
CA LEU A 122 15.54 13.43 -4.30
C LEU A 122 14.35 13.42 -5.27
N ARG A 123 14.58 13.10 -6.55
CA ARG A 123 13.57 13.16 -7.60
C ARG A 123 12.90 11.81 -7.84
N CYS A 124 11.68 11.86 -8.36
CA CYS A 124 10.97 10.70 -8.87
C CYS A 124 11.63 10.16 -10.15
N LEU A 125 12.06 8.89 -10.17
CA LEU A 125 12.52 8.20 -11.40
C LEU A 125 11.39 7.92 -12.41
N SER A 126 10.19 8.38 -12.10
CA SER A 126 8.94 8.04 -12.75
C SER A 126 8.33 9.27 -13.46
N CYS A 127 9.02 10.42 -13.46
CA CYS A 127 8.65 11.65 -14.16
C CYS A 127 9.13 11.68 -15.62
N GLY A 128 8.38 12.35 -16.50
CA GLY A 128 8.78 12.65 -17.88
C GLY A 128 8.41 11.60 -18.93
N THR A 129 7.74 10.51 -18.53
CA THR A 129 7.20 9.49 -19.45
C THR A 129 5.73 9.26 -19.13
N CYS A 130 4.86 9.32 -20.13
CA CYS A 130 3.44 9.03 -19.95
C CYS A 130 3.24 7.55 -19.55
N ARG A 131 2.37 7.28 -18.58
CA ARG A 131 2.01 5.92 -18.12
C ARG A 131 0.61 5.49 -18.51
N ASP A 132 0.00 6.20 -19.45
CA ASP A 132 -1.35 5.91 -19.95
C ASP A 132 -2.46 5.88 -18.88
N CYS A 133 -2.32 6.70 -17.83
CA CYS A 133 -3.24 6.70 -16.68
C CYS A 133 -4.58 7.43 -16.92
N THR A 134 -4.81 7.95 -18.14
CA THR A 134 -6.02 8.70 -18.59
C THR A 134 -6.45 9.92 -17.77
N MET A 135 -5.80 10.28 -16.65
CA MET A 135 -6.21 11.40 -15.80
C MET A 135 -6.37 12.74 -16.53
N CYS A 136 -5.51 13.02 -17.52
CA CYS A 136 -5.60 14.24 -18.32
C CYS A 136 -6.75 14.26 -19.33
N LEU A 137 -7.21 13.08 -19.78
CA LEU A 137 -8.40 12.92 -20.62
C LEU A 137 -9.65 13.26 -19.79
N GLU A 138 -9.79 12.61 -18.64
CA GLU A 138 -10.97 12.76 -17.77
C GLU A 138 -11.07 14.14 -17.12
N ALA A 139 -9.95 14.77 -16.80
CA ALA A 139 -9.95 16.05 -16.09
C ALA A 139 -10.06 17.27 -17.02
N CYS A 140 -9.98 17.11 -18.34
CA CYS A 140 -10.08 18.25 -19.25
C CYS A 140 -11.54 18.74 -19.30
N PRO A 141 -11.85 19.98 -18.86
CA PRO A 141 -13.23 20.45 -18.80
C PRO A 141 -13.87 20.61 -20.18
N GLU A 142 -13.06 20.91 -21.20
CA GLU A 142 -13.52 21.13 -22.58
C GLU A 142 -13.34 19.87 -23.47
N GLY A 143 -12.79 18.78 -22.93
CA GLY A 143 -12.49 17.58 -23.71
C GLY A 143 -11.42 17.76 -24.79
N ALA A 144 -10.53 18.74 -24.65
CA ALA A 144 -9.48 19.04 -25.62
C ALA A 144 -8.37 17.97 -25.73
N ILE A 145 -8.28 17.03 -24.78
CA ILE A 145 -7.24 16.00 -24.77
C ILE A 145 -7.77 14.71 -25.41
N SER A 146 -7.02 14.13 -26.34
CA SER A 146 -7.32 12.84 -26.97
C SER A 146 -6.15 11.87 -26.84
N ARG A 147 -6.45 10.57 -26.66
CA ARG A 147 -5.45 9.49 -26.75
C ARG A 147 -5.44 8.93 -28.17
N VAL A 148 -4.29 9.00 -28.84
CA VAL A 148 -4.08 8.49 -30.19
C VAL A 148 -3.18 7.27 -30.13
N GLU A 149 -3.66 6.15 -30.67
CA GLU A 149 -2.88 4.93 -30.83
C GLU A 149 -2.26 4.87 -32.23
N LYS A 150 -0.97 4.57 -32.31
CA LYS A 150 -0.21 4.49 -33.56
C LYS A 150 -0.15 3.06 -34.07
N GLU A 151 0.13 2.90 -35.36
CA GLU A 151 0.20 1.59 -36.02
C GLU A 151 1.26 0.64 -35.43
N ASP A 152 2.30 1.19 -34.78
CA ASP A 152 3.37 0.43 -34.12
C ASP A 152 3.02 -0.02 -32.69
N GLY A 153 1.79 0.24 -32.24
CA GLY A 153 1.31 -0.07 -30.88
C GLY A 153 1.76 0.95 -29.82
N THR A 154 2.45 2.03 -30.21
CA THR A 154 2.71 3.15 -29.30
C THR A 154 1.49 4.06 -29.21
N PHE A 155 1.49 4.96 -28.22
CA PHE A 155 0.40 5.90 -28.02
C PHE A 155 0.95 7.30 -27.70
N GLU A 156 0.14 8.30 -27.98
CA GLU A 156 0.37 9.67 -27.53
C GLU A 156 -0.93 10.30 -27.06
N TYR A 157 -0.81 11.33 -26.23
CA TYR A 157 -1.92 12.18 -25.87
C TYR A 157 -1.72 13.52 -26.56
N VAL A 158 -2.75 13.99 -27.25
CA VAL A 158 -2.72 15.22 -28.05
C VAL A 158 -3.73 16.20 -27.48
N SER A 159 -3.33 17.47 -27.35
CA SER A 159 -4.24 18.57 -27.05
C SER A 159 -4.68 19.20 -28.37
N ASP A 160 -5.97 19.40 -28.55
CA ASP A 160 -6.54 20.18 -29.64
C ASP A 160 -6.51 21.67 -29.28
N ASP A 161 -5.73 22.46 -30.03
CA ASP A 161 -5.52 23.89 -29.77
C ASP A 161 -6.77 24.74 -30.07
N ASP A 162 -7.69 24.25 -30.92
CA ASP A 162 -8.94 24.96 -31.22
C ASP A 162 -9.99 24.76 -30.10
N VAL A 163 -9.81 23.75 -29.26
CA VAL A 163 -10.69 23.42 -28.12
C VAL A 163 -10.07 23.84 -26.78
N CYS A 164 -8.74 23.86 -26.69
CA CYS A 164 -8.03 24.15 -25.45
C CYS A 164 -8.19 25.61 -25.01
N ILE A 165 -8.77 25.81 -23.83
CA ILE A 165 -8.93 27.15 -23.21
C ILE A 165 -7.75 27.56 -22.30
N GLY A 166 -6.67 26.78 -22.26
CA GLY A 166 -5.48 27.12 -21.47
C GLY A 166 -5.64 27.05 -19.94
N CYS A 167 -6.62 26.31 -19.41
CA CYS A 167 -6.92 26.26 -17.96
C CYS A 167 -5.86 25.55 -17.09
N SER A 168 -4.87 24.87 -17.69
CA SER A 168 -3.77 24.14 -17.03
C SER A 168 -4.14 22.91 -16.18
N VAL A 169 -5.39 22.46 -16.18
CA VAL A 169 -5.84 21.28 -15.40
C VAL A 169 -5.07 20.02 -15.77
N CYS A 170 -4.87 19.74 -17.06
CA CYS A 170 -4.09 18.59 -17.54
C CYS A 170 -2.63 18.62 -17.04
N SER A 171 -2.01 19.80 -16.98
CA SER A 171 -0.67 20.00 -16.42
C SER A 171 -0.63 19.81 -14.91
N GLY A 172 -1.64 20.27 -14.19
CA GLY A 172 -1.71 20.13 -12.72
C GLY A 172 -1.96 18.69 -12.27
N ILE A 173 -2.79 17.95 -13.00
CA ILE A 173 -3.19 16.58 -12.60
C ILE A 173 -2.22 15.50 -13.08
N CYS A 174 -1.40 15.76 -14.10
CA CYS A 174 -0.52 14.74 -14.67
C CYS A 174 0.55 14.30 -13.65
N PRO A 175 0.52 13.05 -13.15
CA PRO A 175 1.49 12.59 -12.15
C PRO A 175 2.89 12.41 -12.73
N CYS A 176 3.01 12.47 -14.05
CA CYS A 176 4.25 12.29 -14.80
C CYS A 176 4.82 13.61 -15.33
N GLY A 177 4.06 14.72 -15.28
CA GLY A 177 4.49 16.03 -15.75
C GLY A 177 4.74 16.08 -17.26
N VAL A 178 3.92 15.35 -18.03
CA VAL A 178 4.01 15.27 -19.50
C VAL A 178 3.59 16.59 -20.14
N TRP A 179 2.51 17.20 -19.63
CA TRP A 179 1.99 18.47 -20.12
C TRP A 179 2.80 19.65 -19.59
N ALA A 180 2.92 20.69 -20.40
CA ALA A 180 3.43 21.99 -20.01
C ALA A 180 2.54 23.07 -20.61
N MET A 181 2.38 24.17 -19.89
CA MET A 181 1.74 25.38 -20.44
C MET A 181 2.80 26.24 -21.11
N GLU A 182 2.48 26.75 -22.29
CA GLU A 182 3.28 27.74 -23.00
C GLU A 182 2.45 28.98 -23.24
N ILE A 183 3.02 30.15 -22.93
CA ILE A 183 2.44 31.42 -23.29
C ILE A 183 3.10 31.80 -24.60
N THR A 184 2.36 31.73 -25.69
CA THR A 184 2.79 32.30 -26.97
C THR A 184 2.67 33.81 -26.86
N VAL A 185 3.82 34.50 -26.87
CA VAL A 185 3.93 35.97 -26.89
C VAL A 185 4.01 36.46 -28.32
#